data_AF-A0A1H1SMN4-F1
#
_entry.id   AF-A0A1H1SMN4-F1
#
_cell.length_a   1.000
_cell.length_b   1.000
_cell.length_c   1.000
_cell.angle_alpha   90.00
_cell.angle_beta   90.00
_cell.angle_gamma   90.00
#
_symmetry.space_group_name_H-M   'P 1'
#
loop_
_entity.id
_entity.type
_entity.pdbx_description
1 polymer ?
#
loop_
_entity_poly.entity_id
_entity_poly.type
_entity_poly.pdbx_seq_one_letter_code
_entity_poly.pdbx_strand_id
1 'polypeptide(L)'
;MTTEFVADPLVPLELTLGIGKRYTLYQPGWYTADDGSAGFLGSNKQLYGFTSLEDLVEFVDSGAANDLTPSPHFKSLRIWTTEEYARRLCVYDLTRLPEIADGELSADEQAGLGSTLALMLDLLDYMDVETSASQALHDDEDISKLASGDELLSVFRAAHHRHHVVELLDANWSDCVSEVSRRVVTPKLPEGPAGRGTAGAGGGPGATLAGVRGAVNGTAPSDGPVPLEDAAPALTLWFGLADEGFYALRGTALTDGHPAYLGTPAPDGARLAVWTDVDRMQAEVAQGSTGELPGLDLVAVAARDDVSFTPHDDNIFDLVELADSVSKEMDADAADRLVSAWSEVLRLAAWGGWRDVTELLGPDSPAGAFMVACALDLAQDRPGAAQALATVDTEAAAAGWLAVVPALTARLDQRS
;
A
#
# COMPACT_ATOMS: atom_id res chain seq x y z
N MET A 1 22.79 -7.39 -1.02
CA MET A 1 21.82 -7.50 -2.11
C MET A 1 20.57 -8.07 -1.49
N THR A 2 19.77 -7.17 -0.93
CA THR A 2 18.52 -7.48 -0.25
C THR A 2 17.49 -6.77 -1.10
N THR A 3 16.63 -7.55 -1.71
CA THR A 3 15.53 -7.10 -2.56
C THR A 3 14.57 -6.30 -1.68
N GLU A 4 14.53 -4.98 -1.86
CA GLU A 4 13.41 -4.17 -1.35
C GLU A 4 12.22 -4.46 -2.25
N PHE A 5 11.32 -5.31 -1.76
CA PHE A 5 9.99 -5.45 -2.33
C PHE A 5 9.19 -4.22 -1.92
N VAL A 6 8.98 -3.30 -2.88
CA VAL A 6 7.89 -2.32 -2.81
C VAL A 6 6.61 -3.15 -2.70
N ALA A 7 6.00 -3.14 -1.51
CA ALA A 7 4.90 -4.04 -1.20
C ALA A 7 3.55 -3.40 -1.52
N ASP A 8 2.65 -4.20 -2.09
CA ASP A 8 1.28 -3.86 -2.42
C ASP A 8 0.49 -3.31 -1.22
N PRO A 9 -0.54 -2.47 -1.46
CA PRO A 9 -1.40 -1.98 -0.39
C PRO A 9 -2.15 -3.14 0.26
N LEU A 10 -2.21 -3.11 1.59
CA LEU A 10 -2.97 -4.06 2.38
C LEU A 10 -4.48 -3.96 2.06
N VAL A 11 -5.11 -5.11 1.79
CA VAL A 11 -6.45 -5.25 1.23
C VAL A 11 -7.41 -5.86 2.26
N PRO A 12 -8.59 -5.24 2.50
CA PRO A 12 -9.68 -5.87 3.24
C PRO A 12 -10.31 -7.01 2.44
N LEU A 13 -10.53 -8.16 3.08
CA LEU A 13 -11.14 -9.32 2.46
C LEU A 13 -12.49 -9.67 3.12
N GLU A 14 -13.48 -10.05 2.31
CA GLU A 14 -14.65 -10.82 2.74
C GLU A 14 -14.50 -12.24 2.20
N LEU A 15 -14.30 -13.20 3.11
CA LEU A 15 -14.20 -14.62 2.80
C LEU A 15 -15.51 -15.30 3.15
N THR A 16 -16.19 -15.91 2.18
CA THR A 16 -17.26 -16.86 2.46
C THR A 16 -16.63 -18.24 2.67
N LEU A 17 -16.77 -18.75 3.90
CA LEU A 17 -16.22 -20.03 4.35
C LEU A 17 -17.35 -20.97 4.81
N GLY A 18 -17.02 -22.22 5.13
CA GLY A 18 -17.98 -23.18 5.70
C GLY A 18 -18.57 -22.73 7.04
N ILE A 19 -17.90 -21.81 7.74
CA ILE A 19 -18.33 -21.18 9.00
C ILE A 19 -19.10 -19.85 8.81
N GLY A 20 -19.47 -19.53 7.57
CA GLY A 20 -20.10 -18.27 7.17
C GLY A 20 -19.08 -17.20 6.75
N LYS A 21 -19.57 -15.99 6.49
CA LYS A 21 -18.75 -14.84 6.07
C LYS A 21 -17.78 -14.40 7.15
N ARG A 22 -16.54 -14.09 6.77
CA ARG A 22 -15.51 -13.54 7.65
C ARG A 22 -14.79 -12.39 6.98
N TYR A 23 -14.59 -11.32 7.74
CA TYR A 23 -13.84 -10.14 7.34
C TYR A 23 -12.42 -10.23 7.90
N THR A 24 -11.41 -9.98 7.06
CA THR A 24 -9.99 -10.03 7.45
C THR A 24 -9.17 -9.06 6.60
N LEU A 25 -7.84 -9.11 6.73
CA LEU A 25 -6.89 -8.31 5.99
C LEU A 25 -5.78 -9.19 5.41
N TYR A 26 -5.33 -8.84 4.21
CA TYR A 26 -4.29 -9.53 3.47
C TYR A 26 -3.40 -8.52 2.77
N GLN A 27 -2.09 -8.77 2.72
CA GLN A 27 -1.13 -7.98 1.99
C GLN A 27 -0.46 -8.87 0.93
N PRO A 28 -0.93 -8.80 -0.33
CA PRO A 28 -0.37 -9.59 -1.42
C PRO A 28 1.14 -9.39 -1.56
N GLY A 29 1.86 -10.46 -1.86
CA GLY A 29 3.31 -10.41 -2.13
C GLY A 29 4.18 -10.00 -0.94
N TRP A 30 3.60 -9.67 0.23
CA TRP A 30 4.35 -9.35 1.43
C TRP A 30 4.52 -10.59 2.31
N TYR A 31 5.76 -10.83 2.70
CA TYR A 31 6.12 -11.93 3.57
C TYR A 31 6.67 -11.40 4.89
N THR A 32 6.24 -11.99 6.01
CA THR A 32 6.75 -11.65 7.33
C THR A 32 8.25 -11.93 7.40
N ALA A 33 9.04 -10.95 7.86
CA ALA A 33 10.50 -11.08 7.92
C ALA A 33 11.00 -12.21 8.85
N ASP A 34 10.15 -12.66 9.77
CA ASP A 34 10.53 -13.62 10.81
C ASP A 34 10.48 -15.09 10.32
N ASP A 35 9.55 -15.43 9.44
CA ASP A 35 9.33 -16.82 8.97
C ASP A 35 8.96 -16.94 7.48
N GLY A 36 8.86 -15.82 6.75
CA GLY A 36 8.54 -15.83 5.32
C GLY A 36 7.09 -16.24 5.02
N SER A 37 6.19 -16.18 6.00
CA SER A 37 4.77 -16.48 5.80
C SER A 37 4.04 -15.33 5.09
N ALA A 38 3.00 -15.65 4.34
CA ALA A 38 2.18 -14.65 3.63
C ALA A 38 1.53 -13.65 4.60
N GLY A 39 1.37 -12.40 4.15
CA GLY A 39 0.88 -11.30 4.97
C GLY A 39 -0.62 -11.34 5.27
N PHE A 40 -1.04 -12.10 6.29
CA PHE A 40 -2.42 -12.07 6.76
C PHE A 40 -2.58 -11.50 8.17
N LEU A 41 -3.76 -10.96 8.44
CA LEU A 41 -4.15 -10.59 9.79
C LEU A 41 -4.42 -11.84 10.61
N GLY A 42 -3.51 -12.12 11.53
CA GLY A 42 -3.65 -13.23 12.44
C GLY A 42 -2.55 -13.27 13.48
N SER A 43 -2.40 -14.45 14.09
CA SER A 43 -1.30 -14.75 15.01
C SER A 43 -1.13 -16.25 15.17
N ASN A 44 0.13 -16.71 15.25
CA ASN A 44 0.46 -18.12 15.47
C ASN A 44 -0.24 -19.04 14.47
N LYS A 45 -0.17 -18.72 13.17
CA LYS A 45 -0.74 -19.52 12.07
C LYS A 45 -2.27 -19.65 12.12
N GLN A 46 -2.93 -18.77 12.88
CA GLN A 46 -4.39 -18.66 12.91
C GLN A 46 -4.80 -17.33 12.30
N LEU A 47 -5.70 -17.41 11.32
CA LEU A 47 -6.26 -16.24 10.67
C LEU A 47 -7.28 -15.57 11.59
N TYR A 48 -7.17 -14.26 11.77
CA TYR A 48 -8.22 -13.49 12.43
C TYR A 48 -9.34 -13.19 11.45
N GLY A 49 -10.55 -13.65 11.78
CA GLY A 49 -11.75 -13.44 10.98
C GLY A 49 -12.89 -12.90 11.82
N PHE A 50 -13.46 -11.77 11.39
CA PHE A 50 -14.54 -11.08 12.08
C PHE A 50 -15.89 -11.34 11.41
N THR A 51 -16.98 -11.29 12.17
CA THR A 51 -18.33 -11.51 11.62
C THR A 51 -18.95 -10.27 10.98
N SER A 52 -18.38 -9.10 11.26
CA SER A 52 -18.76 -7.81 10.69
C SER A 52 -17.51 -7.00 10.34
N LEU A 53 -17.69 -6.01 9.46
CA LEU A 53 -16.60 -5.12 9.08
C LEU A 53 -16.27 -4.14 10.21
N GLU A 54 -17.28 -3.77 10.99
CA GLU A 54 -17.16 -2.94 12.18
C GLU A 54 -16.24 -3.58 13.22
N ASP A 55 -16.40 -4.88 13.49
CA ASP A 55 -15.52 -5.61 14.43
C ASP A 55 -14.06 -5.65 13.93
N LEU A 56 -13.85 -5.76 12.60
CA LEU A 56 -12.50 -5.71 12.00
C LEU A 56 -11.88 -4.32 12.21
N VAL A 57 -12.63 -3.26 11.91
CA VAL A 57 -12.17 -1.87 12.08
C VAL A 57 -11.85 -1.61 13.56
N GLU A 58 -12.73 -2.03 14.48
CA GLU A 58 -12.51 -1.88 15.92
C GLU A 58 -11.24 -2.63 16.38
N PHE A 59 -11.00 -3.84 15.86
CA PHE A 59 -9.77 -4.57 16.16
C PHE A 59 -8.54 -3.83 15.65
N VAL A 60 -8.55 -3.35 14.41
CA VAL A 60 -7.43 -2.58 13.84
C VAL A 60 -7.21 -1.35 14.71
N ASP A 61 -8.24 -0.57 15.01
CA ASP A 61 -8.17 0.64 15.82
C ASP A 61 -7.67 0.38 17.25
N SER A 62 -7.96 -0.79 17.83
CA SER A 62 -7.55 -1.14 19.19
C SER A 62 -6.04 -1.12 19.43
N GLY A 63 -5.22 -1.31 18.39
CA GLY A 63 -3.77 -1.41 18.58
C GLY A 63 -3.26 -2.81 18.88
N ALA A 64 -4.14 -3.81 18.91
CA ALA A 64 -3.76 -5.17 19.27
C ALA A 64 -2.67 -5.73 18.33
N ALA A 65 -1.64 -6.32 18.94
CA ALA A 65 -0.55 -6.95 18.21
C ALA A 65 -1.05 -8.15 17.39
N ASN A 66 -0.53 -8.27 16.18
CA ASN A 66 -0.85 -9.27 15.17
C ASN A 66 0.27 -9.34 14.13
N ASP A 67 0.24 -10.32 13.24
CA ASP A 67 1.32 -10.59 12.29
C ASP A 67 1.52 -9.48 11.23
N LEU A 68 0.52 -8.63 10.99
CA LEU A 68 0.65 -7.45 10.11
C LEU A 68 1.20 -6.21 10.84
N THR A 69 1.40 -6.25 12.15
CA THR A 69 1.93 -5.10 12.93
C THR A 69 3.25 -4.54 12.39
N PRO A 70 4.20 -5.36 11.90
CA PRO A 70 5.44 -4.86 11.30
C PRO A 70 5.25 -4.21 9.92
N SER A 71 4.13 -4.45 9.23
CA SER A 71 3.89 -3.92 7.90
C SER A 71 3.81 -2.39 7.92
N PRO A 72 4.50 -1.69 7.00
CA PRO A 72 4.40 -0.24 6.87
C PRO A 72 2.98 0.21 6.49
N HIS A 73 2.21 -0.64 5.79
CA HIS A 73 0.85 -0.33 5.35
C HIS A 73 -0.20 -0.54 6.45
N PHE A 74 0.07 -1.38 7.45
CA PHE A 74 -0.90 -1.64 8.54
C PHE A 74 -1.25 -0.38 9.34
N LYS A 75 -0.29 0.54 9.52
CA LYS A 75 -0.52 1.83 10.19
C LYS A 75 -1.46 2.74 9.40
N SER A 76 -1.46 2.62 8.06
CA SER A 76 -2.30 3.44 7.17
C SER A 76 -3.78 3.01 7.17
N LEU A 77 -4.12 1.87 7.77
CA LEU A 77 -5.50 1.39 7.86
C LEU A 77 -6.30 1.99 9.02
N ARG A 78 -5.61 2.54 10.03
CA ARG A 78 -6.23 3.18 11.22
C ARG A 78 -6.90 4.51 10.92
N ILE A 79 -6.68 5.05 9.73
CA ILE A 79 -7.32 6.28 9.26
C ILE A 79 -8.56 5.98 8.41
N TRP A 80 -8.79 4.71 8.05
CA TRP A 80 -9.92 4.33 7.21
C TRP A 80 -11.19 4.18 8.03
N THR A 81 -12.26 4.78 7.54
CA THR A 81 -13.62 4.55 8.01
C THR A 81 -14.14 3.18 7.58
N THR A 82 -15.15 2.64 8.25
CA THR A 82 -15.82 1.39 7.83
C THR A 82 -16.30 1.44 6.37
N GLU A 83 -16.72 2.60 5.89
CA GLU A 83 -17.11 2.81 4.50
C GLU A 83 -15.93 2.68 3.52
N GLU A 84 -14.74 3.15 3.93
CA GLU A 84 -13.52 2.99 3.12
C GLU A 84 -13.01 1.55 3.07
N TYR A 85 -13.15 0.80 4.16
CA TYR A 85 -12.92 -0.64 4.15
C TYR A 85 -13.90 -1.33 3.21
N ALA A 86 -15.20 -0.99 3.27
CA ALA A 86 -16.23 -1.60 2.44
C ALA A 86 -15.99 -1.33 0.95
N ARG A 87 -15.55 -0.11 0.61
CA ARG A 87 -15.24 0.27 -0.79
C ARG A 87 -14.03 -0.48 -1.36
N ARG A 88 -13.10 -0.93 -0.51
CA ARG A 88 -11.88 -1.64 -0.90
C ARG A 88 -11.96 -3.14 -0.65
N LEU A 89 -13.13 -3.63 -0.26
CA LEU A 89 -13.35 -5.00 0.13
C LEU A 89 -13.27 -5.92 -1.10
N CYS A 90 -12.31 -6.84 -1.10
CA CYS A 90 -12.24 -7.92 -2.08
C CYS A 90 -13.02 -9.11 -1.56
N VAL A 91 -13.97 -9.60 -2.37
CA VAL A 91 -14.92 -10.64 -1.96
C VAL A 91 -14.56 -11.96 -2.63
N TYR A 92 -14.35 -12.99 -1.81
CA TYR A 92 -14.04 -14.34 -2.26
C TYR A 92 -15.01 -15.34 -1.63
N ASP A 93 -15.70 -16.12 -2.47
CA ASP A 93 -16.50 -17.25 -2.01
C ASP A 93 -15.72 -18.55 -2.17
N LEU A 94 -14.95 -18.92 -1.15
CA LEU A 94 -14.16 -20.15 -1.18
C LEU A 94 -15.03 -21.41 -1.11
N THR A 95 -16.32 -21.30 -0.76
CA THR A 95 -17.23 -22.44 -0.79
C THR A 95 -17.77 -22.73 -2.19
N ARG A 96 -17.55 -21.82 -3.15
CA ARG A 96 -18.00 -21.94 -4.53
C ARG A 96 -16.86 -21.63 -5.47
N LEU A 97 -16.27 -22.66 -6.04
CA LEU A 97 -15.45 -22.46 -7.23
C LEU A 97 -16.36 -22.13 -8.43
N PRO A 98 -15.89 -21.28 -9.36
CA PRO A 98 -16.53 -21.11 -10.66
C PRO A 98 -16.75 -22.47 -11.33
N GLU A 99 -17.91 -22.68 -11.95
CA GLU A 99 -18.16 -23.89 -12.74
C GLU A 99 -17.27 -23.85 -13.99
N ILE A 100 -16.20 -24.64 -13.98
CA ILE A 100 -15.27 -24.77 -15.11
C ILE A 100 -15.92 -25.69 -16.16
N ALA A 101 -16.85 -25.14 -16.95
CA ALA A 101 -17.42 -25.83 -18.11
C ALA A 101 -16.39 -25.94 -19.25
N ASP A 102 -16.62 -26.82 -20.23
CA ASP A 102 -15.72 -27.14 -21.36
C ASP A 102 -15.33 -25.91 -22.24
N GLY A 103 -14.47 -25.03 -21.71
CA GLY A 103 -13.91 -23.87 -22.40
C GLY A 103 -14.77 -22.61 -22.41
N GLU A 104 -15.79 -22.49 -21.55
CA GLU A 104 -16.72 -21.34 -21.55
C GLU A 104 -16.42 -20.25 -20.52
N LEU A 105 -15.40 -20.40 -19.65
CA LEU A 105 -15.03 -19.34 -18.72
C LEU A 105 -14.59 -18.10 -19.53
N SER A 106 -15.26 -16.98 -19.28
CA SER A 106 -14.81 -15.66 -19.74
C SER A 106 -13.44 -15.32 -19.16
N ALA A 107 -12.75 -14.33 -19.75
CA ALA A 107 -11.46 -13.89 -19.24
C ALA A 107 -11.53 -13.44 -17.77
N ASP A 108 -12.64 -12.80 -17.38
CA ASP A 108 -12.89 -12.35 -16.01
C ASP A 108 -13.06 -13.54 -15.06
N GLU A 109 -13.79 -14.59 -15.47
CA GLU A 109 -13.96 -15.80 -14.66
C GLU A 109 -12.66 -16.58 -14.52
N GLN A 110 -11.83 -16.62 -15.57
CA GLN A 110 -10.50 -17.24 -15.51
C GLN A 110 -9.60 -16.49 -14.53
N ALA A 111 -9.55 -15.15 -14.63
CA ALA A 111 -8.75 -14.33 -13.73
C ALA A 111 -9.25 -14.37 -12.28
N GLY A 112 -10.57 -14.42 -12.08
CA GLY A 112 -11.19 -14.61 -10.77
C GLY A 112 -10.82 -15.97 -10.16
N LEU A 113 -10.80 -17.03 -10.96
CA LEU A 113 -10.33 -18.35 -10.53
C LEU A 113 -8.83 -18.32 -10.18
N GLY A 114 -7.97 -17.75 -11.03
CA GLY A 114 -6.54 -17.61 -10.74
C GLY A 114 -6.28 -16.86 -9.42
N SER A 115 -6.96 -15.74 -9.21
CA SER A 115 -6.88 -14.95 -7.96
C SER A 115 -7.38 -15.74 -6.75
N THR A 116 -8.44 -16.54 -6.91
CA THR A 116 -8.99 -17.39 -5.85
C THR A 116 -8.03 -18.52 -5.49
N LEU A 117 -7.36 -19.10 -6.49
CA LEU A 117 -6.32 -20.11 -6.28
C LEU A 117 -5.12 -19.52 -5.56
N ALA A 118 -4.59 -18.40 -6.03
CA ALA A 118 -3.47 -17.70 -5.38
C ALA A 118 -3.78 -17.40 -3.91
N LEU A 119 -4.95 -16.82 -3.63
CA LEU A 119 -5.40 -16.56 -2.26
C LEU A 119 -5.49 -17.84 -1.42
N MET A 120 -5.98 -18.95 -1.99
CA MET A 120 -6.04 -20.23 -1.27
C MET A 120 -4.65 -20.74 -0.93
N LEU A 121 -3.70 -20.73 -1.87
CA LEU A 121 -2.33 -21.20 -1.62
C LEU A 121 -1.66 -20.38 -0.53
N ASP A 122 -1.77 -19.05 -0.60
CA ASP A 122 -1.24 -18.15 0.41
C ASP A 122 -1.87 -18.38 1.80
N LEU A 123 -3.17 -18.65 1.86
CA LEU A 123 -3.87 -19.01 3.10
C LEU A 123 -3.36 -20.34 3.67
N LEU A 124 -3.13 -21.34 2.83
CA LEU A 124 -2.62 -22.66 3.23
C LEU A 124 -1.19 -22.55 3.76
N ASP A 125 -0.34 -21.76 3.11
CA ASP A 125 1.03 -21.46 3.54
C ASP A 125 1.06 -20.69 4.86
N TYR A 126 0.30 -19.60 4.96
CA TYR A 126 0.21 -18.80 6.20
C TYR A 126 -0.26 -19.64 7.40
N MET A 127 -1.22 -20.54 7.16
CA MET A 127 -1.80 -21.40 8.18
C MET A 127 -1.03 -22.70 8.43
N ASP A 128 0.09 -22.92 7.73
CA ASP A 128 0.95 -24.10 7.82
C ASP A 128 0.15 -25.41 7.67
N VAL A 129 -0.64 -25.50 6.60
CA VAL A 129 -1.58 -26.62 6.39
C VAL A 129 -0.86 -27.82 5.74
N GLU A 130 -0.38 -28.74 6.57
CA GLU A 130 0.28 -29.96 6.12
C GLU A 130 -0.71 -31.12 5.85
N THR A 131 -1.56 -31.00 4.83
CA THR A 131 -2.47 -32.08 4.40
C THR A 131 -2.15 -32.59 3.00
N SER A 132 -2.57 -33.82 2.68
CA SER A 132 -2.44 -34.35 1.32
C SER A 132 -3.19 -33.53 0.29
N ALA A 133 -4.31 -32.92 0.67
CA ALA A 133 -5.08 -32.03 -0.20
C ALA A 133 -4.31 -30.74 -0.51
N SER A 134 -3.73 -30.11 0.51
CA SER A 134 -2.88 -28.92 0.34
C SER A 134 -1.65 -29.23 -0.52
N GLN A 135 -0.97 -30.33 -0.23
CA GLN A 135 0.21 -30.76 -0.98
C GLN A 135 -0.12 -31.02 -2.46
N ALA A 136 -1.28 -31.64 -2.74
CA ALA A 136 -1.72 -31.90 -4.10
C ALA A 136 -1.94 -30.61 -4.91
N LEU A 137 -2.39 -29.52 -4.28
CA LEU A 137 -2.53 -28.22 -4.94
C LEU A 137 -1.18 -27.52 -5.13
N HIS A 138 -0.28 -27.57 -4.16
CA HIS A 138 1.06 -26.94 -4.25
C HIS A 138 1.99 -27.60 -5.26
N ASP A 139 1.94 -28.93 -5.37
CA ASP A 139 2.85 -29.68 -6.25
C ASP A 139 2.41 -29.65 -7.72
N ASP A 140 1.23 -29.14 -8.02
CA ASP A 140 0.66 -29.18 -9.36
C ASP A 140 1.08 -27.99 -10.23
N GLU A 141 1.64 -28.29 -11.40
CA GLU A 141 2.16 -27.28 -12.34
C GLU A 141 1.04 -26.40 -12.91
N ASP A 142 -0.13 -26.98 -13.22
CA ASP A 142 -1.24 -26.23 -13.81
C ASP A 142 -1.87 -25.31 -12.76
N ILE A 143 -2.01 -25.76 -11.51
CA ILE A 143 -2.45 -24.89 -10.40
C ILE A 143 -1.48 -23.74 -10.18
N SER A 144 -0.17 -24.01 -10.15
CA SER A 144 0.85 -22.98 -9.95
C SER A 144 0.79 -21.90 -11.04
N LYS A 145 0.64 -22.31 -12.31
CA LYS A 145 0.50 -21.41 -13.47
C LYS A 145 -0.79 -20.58 -13.44
N LEU A 146 -1.88 -21.18 -12.97
CA LEU A 146 -3.16 -20.48 -12.80
C LEU A 146 -3.07 -19.45 -11.67
N ALA A 147 -2.41 -19.80 -10.56
CA ALA A 147 -2.21 -18.92 -9.42
C ALA A 147 -1.25 -17.75 -9.72
N SER A 148 -0.20 -17.97 -10.54
CA SER A 148 0.73 -16.90 -10.92
C SER A 148 0.15 -15.91 -11.95
N GLY A 149 -0.89 -16.32 -12.67
CA GLY A 149 -1.51 -15.52 -13.73
C GLY A 149 -0.79 -15.57 -15.09
N ASP A 150 0.43 -16.11 -15.16
CA ASP A 150 1.29 -16.10 -16.37
C ASP A 150 0.71 -16.89 -17.55
N GLU A 151 -0.03 -17.96 -17.26
CA GLU A 151 -0.45 -18.95 -18.26
C GLU A 151 -1.96 -19.25 -18.21
N LEU A 152 -2.78 -18.37 -17.60
CA LEU A 152 -4.23 -18.54 -17.46
C LEU A 152 -4.92 -18.94 -18.78
N LEU A 153 -4.64 -18.19 -19.85
CA LEU A 153 -5.24 -18.44 -21.17
C LEU A 153 -4.72 -19.72 -21.85
N SER A 154 -3.51 -20.19 -21.55
CA SER A 154 -2.94 -21.38 -22.19
C SER A 154 -3.53 -22.66 -21.56
N VAL A 155 -3.64 -22.69 -20.23
CA VAL A 155 -4.25 -23.77 -19.45
C VAL A 155 -5.72 -23.96 -19.88
N PHE A 156 -6.49 -22.87 -19.95
CA PHE A 156 -7.89 -22.96 -20.38
C PHE A 156 -8.10 -23.19 -21.88
N ARG A 157 -7.06 -23.15 -22.73
CA ARG A 157 -7.20 -23.54 -24.15
C ARG A 157 -7.05 -25.04 -24.36
N ALA A 158 -6.20 -25.70 -23.59
CA ALA A 158 -5.93 -27.12 -23.74
C ALA A 158 -6.87 -27.98 -22.88
N ALA A 159 -7.72 -28.79 -23.54
CA ALA A 159 -8.77 -29.56 -22.87
C ALA A 159 -8.24 -30.49 -21.77
N HIS A 160 -7.09 -31.13 -21.97
CA HIS A 160 -6.49 -32.02 -20.98
C HIS A 160 -6.07 -31.27 -19.69
N HIS A 161 -5.45 -30.10 -19.82
CA HIS A 161 -5.04 -29.28 -18.66
C HIS A 161 -6.27 -28.79 -17.88
N ARG A 162 -7.33 -28.37 -18.58
CA ARG A 162 -8.60 -28.02 -17.94
C ARG A 162 -9.21 -29.18 -17.16
N HIS A 163 -9.33 -30.36 -17.78
CA HIS A 163 -9.93 -31.52 -17.12
C HIS A 163 -9.12 -31.94 -15.90
N HIS A 164 -7.80 -31.91 -16.00
CA HIS A 164 -6.89 -32.18 -14.89
C HIS A 164 -7.11 -31.21 -13.71
N VAL A 165 -7.16 -29.90 -13.97
CA VAL A 165 -7.44 -28.88 -12.94
C VAL A 165 -8.80 -29.11 -12.28
N VAL A 166 -9.85 -29.41 -13.06
CA VAL A 166 -11.18 -29.72 -12.52
C VAL A 166 -11.15 -30.93 -11.59
N GLU A 167 -10.56 -32.04 -12.04
CA GLU A 167 -10.45 -33.26 -11.23
C GLU A 167 -9.68 -33.00 -9.93
N LEU A 168 -8.60 -32.21 -10.00
CA LEU A 168 -7.77 -31.89 -8.84
C LEU A 168 -8.53 -31.00 -7.84
N LEU A 169 -9.25 -29.97 -8.31
CA LEU A 169 -10.05 -29.09 -7.46
C LEU A 169 -11.24 -29.84 -6.85
N ASP A 170 -11.96 -30.65 -7.63
CA ASP A 170 -13.08 -31.46 -7.13
C ASP A 170 -12.62 -32.43 -6.02
N ALA A 171 -11.42 -32.99 -6.15
CA ALA A 171 -10.88 -33.94 -5.19
C ALA A 171 -10.37 -33.30 -3.90
N ASN A 172 -9.80 -32.09 -3.96
CA ASN A 172 -8.99 -31.54 -2.85
C ASN A 172 -9.54 -30.23 -2.26
N TRP A 173 -10.32 -29.44 -3.01
CA TRP A 173 -10.69 -28.08 -2.62
C TRP A 173 -11.51 -28.03 -1.33
N SER A 174 -12.50 -28.91 -1.18
CA SER A 174 -13.38 -28.90 0.00
C SER A 174 -12.62 -29.21 1.30
N ASP A 175 -11.59 -30.05 1.23
CA ASP A 175 -10.72 -30.36 2.35
C ASP A 175 -9.85 -29.15 2.72
N CYS A 176 -9.27 -28.47 1.72
CA CYS A 176 -8.52 -27.22 1.94
C CYS A 176 -9.39 -26.12 2.59
N VAL A 177 -10.60 -25.89 2.06
CA VAL A 177 -11.56 -24.92 2.63
C VAL A 177 -11.92 -25.28 4.07
N SER A 178 -12.07 -26.57 4.37
CA SER A 178 -12.37 -27.05 5.72
C SER A 178 -11.21 -26.78 6.68
N GLU A 179 -9.97 -26.98 6.24
CA GLU A 179 -8.77 -26.72 7.04
C GLU A 179 -8.56 -25.23 7.31
N VAL A 180 -8.77 -24.37 6.29
CA VAL A 180 -8.80 -22.91 6.44
C VAL A 180 -9.88 -22.51 7.45
N SER A 181 -11.11 -22.99 7.26
CA SER A 181 -12.26 -22.65 8.12
C SER A 181 -12.02 -22.99 9.59
N ARG A 182 -11.31 -24.08 9.91
CA ARG A 182 -11.02 -24.49 11.29
C ARG A 182 -9.96 -23.63 11.97
N ARG A 183 -9.10 -22.95 11.21
CA ARG A 183 -8.01 -22.10 11.71
C ARG A 183 -8.38 -20.62 11.75
N VAL A 184 -9.58 -20.25 11.30
CA VAL A 184 -10.12 -18.91 11.50
C VAL A 184 -10.61 -18.74 12.93
N VAL A 185 -10.09 -17.72 13.62
CA VAL A 185 -10.50 -17.34 14.96
C VAL A 185 -10.96 -15.89 15.01
N THR A 186 -11.97 -15.60 15.81
CA THR A 186 -12.35 -14.21 16.11
C THR A 186 -11.66 -13.81 17.42
N PRO A 187 -10.63 -12.97 17.38
CA PRO A 187 -9.92 -12.57 18.60
C PRO A 187 -10.87 -11.76 19.50
N LYS A 188 -10.69 -11.87 20.82
CA LYS A 188 -11.38 -10.97 21.74
C LYS A 188 -10.72 -9.60 21.71
N LEU A 189 -11.52 -8.56 21.53
CA LEU A 189 -11.07 -7.19 21.70
C LEU A 189 -10.61 -6.99 23.16
N PRO A 190 -9.48 -6.32 23.41
CA PRO A 190 -9.10 -5.92 24.76
C PRO A 190 -10.18 -5.00 25.36
N GLU A 191 -10.66 -5.29 26.58
CA GLU A 191 -11.72 -4.50 27.21
C GLU A 191 -11.22 -3.09 27.60
N GLY A 192 -11.79 -2.04 26.99
CA GLY A 192 -11.82 -0.66 27.52
C GLY A 192 -10.50 0.12 27.53
N PRO A 193 -10.55 1.47 27.61
CA PRO A 193 -9.64 2.33 26.87
C PRO A 193 -8.23 2.31 27.46
N ALA A 194 -7.22 2.12 26.62
CA ALA A 194 -5.86 2.54 26.94
C ALA A 194 -5.83 4.09 26.99
N GLY A 195 -6.28 4.63 28.12
CA GLY A 195 -6.13 6.03 28.44
C GLY A 195 -4.67 6.45 28.40
N ARG A 196 -4.43 7.68 27.95
CA ARG A 196 -3.17 8.41 28.18
C ARG A 196 -2.75 8.22 29.64
N GLY A 197 -1.70 7.45 29.87
CA GLY A 197 -1.08 7.25 31.17
C GLY A 197 0.38 7.66 31.12
N THR A 198 0.66 8.84 31.65
CA THR A 198 2.00 9.29 32.02
C THR A 198 2.48 8.57 33.29
N ALA A 199 3.80 8.53 33.46
CA ALA A 199 4.61 8.10 34.62
C ALA A 199 4.92 6.59 34.71
N GLY A 200 6.16 6.15 34.97
CA GLY A 200 7.33 6.92 35.41
C GLY A 200 8.62 6.07 35.44
N ALA A 201 9.73 6.79 35.60
CA ALA A 201 11.08 6.26 35.76
C ALA A 201 11.22 5.34 36.98
N GLY A 202 12.04 4.31 36.86
CA GLY A 202 12.60 3.62 38.02
C GLY A 202 13.16 2.22 37.76
N GLY A 203 14.46 2.13 37.48
CA GLY A 203 15.32 1.05 37.98
C GLY A 203 15.51 -0.20 37.12
N GLY A 204 16.69 -0.32 36.50
CA GLY A 204 17.20 -1.60 36.01
C GLY A 204 17.50 -2.60 37.15
N PRO A 205 17.84 -3.85 36.82
CA PRO A 205 19.27 -4.14 36.78
C PRO A 205 19.71 -5.07 35.63
N GLY A 206 20.84 -4.69 35.03
CA GLY A 206 21.95 -5.55 34.63
C GLY A 206 21.67 -6.86 33.88
N ALA A 207 21.84 -6.81 32.55
CA ALA A 207 22.45 -7.91 31.83
C ALA A 207 23.45 -7.35 30.82
N THR A 208 24.72 -7.63 31.08
CA THR A 208 25.91 -7.31 30.29
C THR A 208 25.79 -7.86 28.87
N LEU A 209 25.80 -6.98 27.86
CA LEU A 209 26.10 -7.36 26.48
C LEU A 209 27.60 -7.58 26.34
N ALA A 210 28.02 -8.84 26.52
CA ALA A 210 29.32 -9.32 26.08
C ALA A 210 29.28 -9.48 24.54
N GLY A 211 30.31 -8.96 23.89
CA GLY A 211 30.37 -8.80 22.45
C GLY A 211 30.25 -10.09 21.64
N VAL A 212 29.54 -9.99 20.53
CA VAL A 212 29.73 -10.83 19.35
C VAL A 212 30.09 -9.88 18.21
N ARG A 213 31.39 -9.80 17.92
CA ARG A 213 31.90 -9.34 16.62
C ARG A 213 31.55 -10.43 15.61
N GLY A 214 30.50 -10.19 14.82
CA GLY A 214 30.17 -10.94 13.61
C GLY A 214 30.61 -10.15 12.37
N ALA A 215 31.23 -10.84 11.43
CA ALA A 215 32.06 -10.31 10.35
C ALA A 215 31.39 -9.22 9.48
N VAL A 216 32.13 -8.12 9.34
CA VAL A 216 31.95 -7.09 8.33
C VAL A 216 32.25 -7.73 6.96
N ASN A 217 31.23 -7.95 6.13
CA ASN A 217 31.43 -8.08 4.70
C ASN A 217 31.37 -6.67 4.12
N GLY A 218 32.55 -6.12 3.85
CA GLY A 218 32.70 -4.81 3.24
C GLY A 218 32.06 -4.79 1.86
N THR A 219 30.95 -4.07 1.76
CA THR A 219 30.58 -3.41 0.53
C THR A 219 31.19 -2.01 0.63
N ALA A 220 31.90 -1.58 -0.40
CA ALA A 220 32.58 -0.29 -0.43
C ALA A 220 31.60 0.84 -0.04
N PRO A 221 32.07 1.91 0.63
CA PRO A 221 31.24 3.11 0.81
C PRO A 221 30.73 3.54 -0.57
N SER A 222 29.42 3.82 -0.71
CA SER A 222 28.99 4.64 -1.84
C SER A 222 29.75 5.95 -1.69
N ASP A 223 30.43 6.37 -2.75
CA ASP A 223 31.35 7.52 -2.73
C ASP A 223 30.56 8.86 -2.75
N GLY A 224 29.40 8.91 -2.09
CA GLY A 224 28.41 9.99 -2.18
C GLY A 224 27.71 10.30 -0.85
N PRO A 225 27.02 11.45 -0.77
CA PRO A 225 26.30 11.87 0.43
C PRO A 225 25.14 10.92 0.76
N VAL A 226 24.84 10.79 2.05
CA VAL A 226 23.74 10.00 2.63
C VAL A 226 22.41 10.69 2.28
N PRO A 227 21.43 9.99 1.68
CA PRO A 227 20.10 10.55 1.44
C PRO A 227 19.39 11.03 2.72
N LEU A 228 18.52 12.02 2.61
CA LEU A 228 17.80 12.61 3.75
C LEU A 228 16.97 11.56 4.50
N GLU A 229 16.31 10.67 3.76
CA GLU A 229 15.45 9.60 4.28
C GLU A 229 16.19 8.56 5.13
N ASP A 230 17.47 8.37 4.87
CA ASP A 230 18.35 7.50 5.66
C ASP A 230 18.89 8.24 6.90
N ALA A 231 19.05 9.55 6.79
CA ALA A 231 19.58 10.40 7.86
C ALA A 231 18.51 10.82 8.87
N ALA A 232 17.24 10.87 8.46
CA ALA A 232 16.11 11.38 9.23
C ALA A 232 14.76 10.84 8.74
N PRO A 233 13.71 10.82 9.59
CA PRO A 233 12.34 10.50 9.20
C PRO A 233 11.69 11.65 8.40
N ALA A 234 12.32 12.08 7.31
CA ALA A 234 11.84 13.10 6.40
C ALA A 234 12.21 12.78 4.95
N LEU A 235 11.44 13.30 4.01
CA LEU A 235 11.66 13.18 2.56
C LEU A 235 11.74 14.57 1.94
N THR A 236 12.60 14.71 0.93
CA THR A 236 12.47 15.79 -0.06
C THR A 236 11.53 15.33 -1.15
N LEU A 237 10.56 16.17 -1.49
CA LEU A 237 9.65 16.00 -2.61
C LEU A 237 10.00 17.02 -3.68
N TRP A 238 9.81 16.67 -4.95
CA TRP A 238 9.82 17.61 -6.05
C TRP A 238 8.49 17.60 -6.78
N PHE A 239 7.94 18.79 -7.05
CA PHE A 239 6.71 18.97 -7.80
C PHE A 239 6.98 19.79 -9.06
N GLY A 240 6.70 19.21 -10.22
CA GLY A 240 6.63 19.94 -11.49
C GLY A 240 5.28 20.63 -11.60
N LEU A 241 5.26 21.97 -11.51
CA LEU A 241 4.04 22.78 -11.54
C LEU A 241 4.15 23.84 -12.63
N ALA A 242 3.37 23.69 -13.69
CA ALA A 242 3.48 24.52 -14.89
C ALA A 242 4.92 24.50 -15.45
N ASP A 243 5.54 25.66 -15.66
CA ASP A 243 6.88 25.76 -16.25
C ASP A 243 8.03 25.72 -15.21
N GLU A 244 7.73 25.46 -13.93
CA GLU A 244 8.71 25.52 -12.83
C GLU A 244 8.58 24.33 -11.86
N GLY A 245 9.72 23.87 -11.35
CA GLY A 245 9.81 22.78 -10.39
C GLY A 245 10.06 23.28 -8.97
N PHE A 246 9.40 22.67 -7.99
CA PHE A 246 9.46 23.09 -6.59
C PHE A 246 9.83 21.94 -5.66
N TYR A 247 10.87 22.13 -4.86
CA TYR A 247 11.24 21.26 -3.76
C TYR A 247 10.44 21.59 -2.51
N ALA A 248 10.00 20.55 -1.80
CA ALA A 248 9.29 20.65 -0.53
C ALA A 248 9.79 19.57 0.43
N LEU A 249 9.54 19.76 1.73
CA LEU A 249 9.94 18.81 2.77
C LEU A 249 8.73 18.24 3.49
N ARG A 250 8.77 16.92 3.74
CA ARG A 250 7.71 16.17 4.41
C ARG A 250 8.31 15.29 5.50
N GLY A 251 7.73 15.31 6.70
CA GLY A 251 8.02 14.32 7.74
C GLY A 251 7.31 13.00 7.47
N THR A 252 7.96 11.87 7.75
CA THR A 252 7.35 10.54 7.61
C THR A 252 6.47 10.18 8.81
N ALA A 253 6.65 10.87 9.94
CA ALA A 253 5.79 10.74 11.11
C ALA A 253 4.41 11.37 10.85
N LEU A 254 3.35 10.64 11.21
CA LEU A 254 1.98 11.12 11.10
C LEU A 254 1.64 12.03 12.28
N THR A 255 1.06 13.19 11.98
CA THR A 255 0.44 14.10 12.94
C THR A 255 -1.04 14.21 12.57
N ASP A 256 -1.94 13.86 13.48
CA ASP A 256 -3.40 13.87 13.25
C ASP A 256 -3.85 13.04 12.02
N GLY A 257 -3.16 11.92 11.75
CA GLY A 257 -3.55 10.96 10.70
C GLY A 257 -2.96 11.25 9.31
N HIS A 258 -2.21 12.33 9.12
CA HIS A 258 -1.50 12.64 7.88
C HIS A 258 -0.04 13.05 8.16
N PRO A 259 0.88 12.91 7.19
CA PRO A 259 2.23 13.44 7.36
C PRO A 259 2.19 14.97 7.54
N ALA A 260 3.22 15.50 8.20
CA ALA A 260 3.43 16.94 8.28
C ALA A 260 4.34 17.40 7.14
N TYR A 261 4.05 18.57 6.59
CA TYR A 261 4.90 19.23 5.60
C TYR A 261 5.50 20.50 6.20
N LEU A 262 6.65 20.90 5.68
CA LEU A 262 7.30 22.13 6.10
C LEU A 262 6.52 23.32 5.53
N GLY A 263 5.99 24.17 6.40
CA GLY A 263 5.18 25.29 5.97
C GLY A 263 4.65 26.12 7.13
N THR A 264 3.79 27.08 6.81
CA THR A 264 3.25 28.02 7.79
C THR A 264 1.73 27.94 7.86
N PRO A 265 1.12 27.96 9.05
CA PRO A 265 -0.33 28.02 9.16
C PRO A 265 -0.85 29.36 8.63
N ALA A 266 -1.94 29.34 7.85
CA ALA A 266 -2.64 30.56 7.44
C ALA A 266 -4.17 30.43 7.68
N PRO A 267 -4.91 31.55 7.73
CA PRO A 267 -6.35 31.54 8.03
C PRO A 267 -7.21 30.73 7.06
N ASP A 268 -6.74 30.56 5.82
CA ASP A 268 -7.40 29.87 4.71
C ASP A 268 -6.75 28.51 4.36
N GLY A 269 -6.00 27.93 5.31
CA GLY A 269 -5.22 26.72 5.14
C GLY A 269 -3.71 26.99 5.26
N ALA A 270 -2.91 25.96 5.54
CA ALA A 270 -1.46 26.14 5.61
C ALA A 270 -0.87 26.54 4.24
N ARG A 271 0.27 27.22 4.25
CA ARG A 271 1.09 27.47 3.06
C ARG A 271 2.29 26.55 3.08
N LEU A 272 2.53 25.84 1.97
CA LEU A 272 3.68 24.96 1.83
C LEU A 272 4.93 25.77 1.53
N ALA A 273 5.98 25.60 2.33
CA ALA A 273 7.27 26.22 2.02
C ALA A 273 7.92 25.46 0.85
N VAL A 274 8.31 26.18 -0.19
CA VAL A 274 8.94 25.59 -1.37
C VAL A 274 10.15 26.37 -1.87
N TRP A 275 11.04 25.68 -2.57
CA TRP A 275 12.26 26.22 -3.17
C TRP A 275 12.40 25.74 -4.61
N THR A 276 13.10 26.49 -5.45
CA THR A 276 13.43 26.08 -6.83
C THR A 276 14.82 25.46 -6.93
N ASP A 277 15.58 25.49 -5.82
CA ASP A 277 16.95 24.99 -5.71
C ASP A 277 17.10 24.21 -4.39
N VAL A 278 17.55 22.97 -4.50
CA VAL A 278 17.64 22.03 -3.37
C VAL A 278 18.76 22.37 -2.39
N ASP A 279 19.90 22.86 -2.90
CA ASP A 279 21.04 23.25 -2.06
C ASP A 279 20.68 24.47 -1.22
N ARG A 280 19.92 25.39 -1.81
CA ARG A 280 19.36 26.53 -1.11
C ARG A 280 18.36 26.13 -0.04
N MET A 281 17.44 25.21 -0.35
CA MET A 281 16.50 24.66 0.62
C MET A 281 17.26 24.12 1.85
N GLN A 282 18.27 23.29 1.63
CA GLN A 282 19.09 22.73 2.71
C GLN A 282 19.79 23.82 3.52
N ALA A 283 20.39 24.82 2.85
CA ALA A 283 21.08 25.92 3.51
C ALA A 283 20.16 26.79 4.40
N GLU A 284 18.92 27.03 3.97
CA GLU A 284 17.94 27.79 4.76
C GLU A 284 17.37 26.97 5.92
N VAL A 285 17.11 25.68 5.71
CA VAL A 285 16.70 24.77 6.77
C VAL A 285 17.77 24.66 7.85
N ALA A 286 19.05 24.59 7.48
CA ALA A 286 20.18 24.60 8.42
C ALA A 286 20.28 25.89 9.24
N GLN A 287 19.64 26.99 8.80
CA GLN A 287 19.57 28.26 9.53
C GLN A 287 18.35 28.34 10.47
N GLY A 288 17.40 27.41 10.38
CA GLY A 288 16.19 27.37 11.22
C GLY A 288 15.15 28.43 10.89
N SER A 289 15.15 29.00 9.68
CA SER A 289 14.23 30.06 9.25
C SER A 289 12.95 29.55 8.56
N THR A 290 12.76 28.24 8.46
CA THR A 290 11.84 27.62 7.48
C THR A 290 10.59 26.96 8.08
N GLY A 291 10.45 26.95 9.42
CA GLY A 291 9.40 26.25 10.14
C GLY A 291 9.91 24.99 10.84
N GLU A 292 9.01 24.19 11.41
CA GLU A 292 9.36 22.96 12.12
C GLU A 292 8.57 21.77 11.58
N LEU A 293 9.23 20.61 11.45
CA LEU A 293 8.56 19.33 11.32
C LEU A 293 8.41 18.71 12.72
N PRO A 294 7.19 18.30 13.14
CA PRO A 294 6.97 17.76 14.48
C PRO A 294 7.89 16.59 14.82
N GLY A 295 8.60 16.70 15.94
CA GLY A 295 9.45 15.62 16.45
C GLY A 295 10.78 15.43 15.71
N LEU A 296 11.15 16.34 14.81
CA LEU A 296 12.38 16.24 14.03
C LEU A 296 13.27 17.49 14.18
N ASP A 297 14.52 17.29 14.60
CA ASP A 297 15.55 18.33 14.57
C ASP A 297 16.15 18.45 13.17
N LEU A 298 15.35 19.03 12.28
CA LEU A 298 15.70 19.16 10.87
C LEU A 298 16.88 20.12 10.65
N VAL A 299 17.08 21.09 11.55
CA VAL A 299 18.20 22.03 11.52
C VAL A 299 19.52 21.29 11.71
N ALA A 300 19.60 20.41 12.71
CA ALA A 300 20.79 19.60 12.94
C ALA A 300 21.09 18.64 11.78
N VAL A 301 20.05 18.08 11.15
CA VAL A 301 20.21 17.20 9.98
C VAL A 301 20.70 17.98 8.77
N ALA A 302 20.10 19.13 8.46
CA ALA A 302 20.47 19.94 7.30
C ALA A 302 21.88 20.56 7.41
N ALA A 303 22.38 20.79 8.63
CA ALA A 303 23.72 21.30 8.87
C ALA A 303 24.84 20.27 8.61
N ARG A 304 24.49 19.01 8.38
CA ARG A 304 25.44 17.94 8.06
C ARG A 304 25.88 18.05 6.60
N ASP A 305 27.20 17.98 6.39
CA ASP A 305 27.82 17.97 5.06
C ASP A 305 27.76 16.61 4.37
N ASP A 306 27.50 15.54 5.14
CA ASP A 306 27.32 14.18 4.64
C ASP A 306 25.88 13.87 4.21
N VAL A 307 24.92 14.78 4.35
CA VAL A 307 23.50 14.54 4.00
C VAL A 307 23.11 15.27 2.72
N SER A 308 22.48 14.55 1.80
CA SER A 308 21.90 15.08 0.57
C SER A 308 20.40 15.30 0.72
N PHE A 309 19.93 16.47 0.30
CA PHE A 309 18.50 16.77 0.21
C PHE A 309 17.93 16.49 -1.18
N THR A 310 18.71 15.94 -2.12
CA THR A 310 18.19 15.54 -3.43
C THR A 310 17.04 14.53 -3.26
N PRO A 311 15.88 14.75 -3.89
CA PRO A 311 14.77 13.81 -3.81
C PRO A 311 15.14 12.48 -4.46
N HIS A 312 14.68 11.37 -3.86
CA HIS A 312 14.65 10.08 -4.54
C HIS A 312 13.68 10.12 -5.73
N ASP A 313 13.89 9.27 -6.74
CA ASP A 313 13.08 9.23 -7.96
C ASP A 313 11.58 9.02 -7.65
N ASP A 314 11.25 8.25 -6.62
CA ASP A 314 9.87 7.99 -6.17
C ASP A 314 9.17 9.20 -5.55
N ASN A 315 9.93 10.27 -5.26
CA ASN A 315 9.43 11.51 -4.68
C ASN A 315 9.41 12.68 -5.69
N ILE A 316 9.52 12.36 -6.98
CA ILE A 316 9.46 13.31 -8.09
C ILE A 316 8.07 13.21 -8.74
N PHE A 317 7.29 14.29 -8.61
CA PHE A 317 5.92 14.37 -9.11
C PHE A 317 5.80 15.51 -10.12
N ASP A 318 6.02 15.22 -11.40
CA ASP A 318 5.71 16.18 -12.46
C ASP A 318 4.20 16.13 -12.79
N LEU A 319 3.42 17.05 -12.21
CA LEU A 319 1.97 17.01 -12.39
C LEU A 319 1.56 17.34 -13.82
N VAL A 320 2.37 18.08 -14.57
CA VAL A 320 2.07 18.45 -15.96
C VAL A 320 2.37 17.26 -16.87
N GLU A 321 3.52 16.62 -16.73
CA GLU A 321 3.88 15.41 -17.50
C GLU A 321 2.91 14.24 -17.19
N LEU A 322 2.51 14.10 -15.93
CA LEU A 322 1.52 13.10 -15.54
C LEU A 322 0.16 13.33 -16.20
N ALA A 323 -0.24 14.58 -16.45
CA ALA A 323 -1.44 14.88 -17.21
C ALA A 323 -1.36 14.35 -18.65
N ASP A 324 -0.23 14.57 -19.31
CA ASP A 324 0.01 14.13 -20.68
C ASP A 324 0.05 12.60 -20.78
N SER A 325 0.41 11.93 -19.68
CA SER A 325 0.40 10.47 -19.57
C SER A 325 -1.02 9.89 -19.53
N VAL A 326 -2.04 10.68 -19.11
CA VAL A 326 -3.46 10.26 -19.07
C VAL A 326 -4.01 10.14 -20.49
N SER A 327 -3.88 8.93 -21.04
CA SER A 327 -4.24 8.60 -22.41
C SER A 327 -4.81 7.19 -22.53
N LYS A 328 -5.30 6.83 -23.72
CA LYS A 328 -5.82 5.46 -23.98
C LYS A 328 -4.70 4.43 -24.08
N GLU A 329 -3.47 4.90 -24.19
CA GLU A 329 -2.24 4.14 -24.31
C GLU A 329 -1.45 4.08 -22.99
N MET A 330 -2.01 4.61 -21.90
CA MET A 330 -1.41 4.55 -20.56
C MET A 330 -1.08 3.08 -20.20
N ASP A 331 0.15 2.86 -19.74
CA ASP A 331 0.63 1.59 -19.22
C ASP A 331 0.61 1.56 -17.69
N ALA A 332 0.96 0.40 -17.11
CA ALA A 332 0.97 0.20 -15.67
C ALA A 332 1.95 1.16 -14.96
N ASP A 333 3.13 1.39 -15.53
CA ASP A 333 4.14 2.27 -14.94
C ASP A 333 3.66 3.73 -14.91
N ALA A 334 3.04 4.22 -15.98
CA ALA A 334 2.46 5.57 -16.02
C ALA A 334 1.28 5.70 -15.05
N ALA A 335 0.46 4.65 -14.92
CA ALA A 335 -0.62 4.61 -13.94
C ALA A 335 -0.11 4.64 -12.50
N ASP A 336 0.95 3.89 -12.19
CA ASP A 336 1.57 3.86 -10.87
C ASP A 336 2.13 5.22 -10.46
N ARG A 337 2.87 5.89 -11.36
CA ARG A 337 3.37 7.26 -11.12
C ARG A 337 2.22 8.24 -10.86
N LEU A 338 1.11 8.12 -11.60
CA LEU A 338 -0.08 8.95 -11.40
C LEU A 338 -0.77 8.65 -10.05
N VAL A 339 -0.90 7.38 -9.66
CA VAL A 339 -1.46 6.96 -8.36
C VAL A 339 -0.63 7.46 -7.19
N SER A 340 0.70 7.39 -7.32
CA SER A 340 1.66 7.88 -6.33
C SER A 340 1.53 9.39 -6.15
N ALA A 341 1.52 10.15 -7.26
CA ALA A 341 1.31 11.60 -7.23
C ALA A 341 -0.07 11.96 -6.66
N TRP A 342 -1.13 11.27 -7.06
CA TRP A 342 -2.50 11.53 -6.58
C TRP A 342 -2.59 11.36 -5.05
N SER A 343 -1.99 10.28 -4.55
CA SER A 343 -1.96 9.98 -3.11
C SER A 343 -1.17 11.05 -2.33
N GLU A 344 -0.04 11.49 -2.87
CA GLU A 344 0.78 12.49 -2.20
C GLU A 344 0.14 13.87 -2.20
N VAL A 345 -0.48 14.28 -3.31
CA VAL A 345 -1.22 15.56 -3.38
C VAL A 345 -2.42 15.55 -2.44
N LEU A 346 -3.13 14.42 -2.29
CA LEU A 346 -4.22 14.30 -1.30
C LEU A 346 -3.73 14.41 0.14
N ARG A 347 -2.60 13.79 0.50
CA ARG A 347 -1.99 13.93 1.84
C ARG A 347 -1.58 15.36 2.11
N LEU A 348 -0.95 16.01 1.13
CA LEU A 348 -0.53 17.38 1.20
C LEU A 348 -1.74 18.32 1.36
N ALA A 349 -2.80 18.13 0.58
CA ALA A 349 -4.03 18.90 0.69
C ALA A 349 -4.75 18.68 2.03
N ALA A 350 -4.75 17.46 2.56
CA ALA A 350 -5.30 17.16 3.88
C ALA A 350 -4.54 17.88 4.99
N TRP A 351 -3.20 17.82 4.99
CA TRP A 351 -2.36 18.59 5.92
C TRP A 351 -2.60 20.10 5.81
N GLY A 352 -2.72 20.60 4.58
CA GLY A 352 -2.94 22.01 4.31
C GLY A 352 -4.34 22.51 4.60
N GLY A 353 -5.33 21.61 4.74
CA GLY A 353 -6.74 21.96 4.82
C GLY A 353 -7.32 22.49 3.51
N TRP A 354 -6.75 22.12 2.36
CA TRP A 354 -7.08 22.65 1.03
C TRP A 354 -8.23 21.89 0.38
N ARG A 355 -9.46 22.25 0.78
CA ARG A 355 -10.67 21.57 0.31
C ARG A 355 -10.86 21.63 -1.19
N ASP A 356 -10.51 22.76 -1.80
CA ASP A 356 -10.55 22.96 -3.26
C ASP A 356 -9.66 21.96 -4.00
N VAL A 357 -8.45 21.66 -3.48
CA VAL A 357 -7.57 20.64 -4.04
C VAL A 357 -8.15 19.23 -3.83
N THR A 358 -8.67 18.93 -2.64
CA THR A 358 -9.27 17.60 -2.36
C THR A 358 -10.52 17.35 -3.20
N GLU A 359 -11.32 18.38 -3.49
CA GLU A 359 -12.52 18.27 -4.33
C GLU A 359 -12.17 18.00 -5.79
N LEU A 360 -11.10 18.59 -6.31
CA LEU A 360 -10.59 18.31 -7.66
C LEU A 360 -10.07 16.88 -7.83
N LEU A 361 -9.66 16.23 -6.74
CA LEU A 361 -9.14 14.85 -6.74
C LEU A 361 -10.13 13.82 -6.17
N GLY A 362 -11.30 14.28 -5.73
CA GLY A 362 -12.34 13.44 -5.12
C GLY A 362 -13.04 12.54 -6.16
N PRO A 363 -13.74 11.48 -5.70
CA PRO A 363 -14.32 10.45 -6.58
C PRO A 363 -15.36 10.99 -7.57
N ASP A 364 -15.98 12.14 -7.28
CA ASP A 364 -16.98 12.78 -8.13
C ASP A 364 -16.36 13.70 -9.19
N SER A 365 -15.05 13.98 -9.12
CA SER A 365 -14.34 14.77 -10.11
C SER A 365 -13.91 13.89 -11.29
N PRO A 366 -13.65 14.47 -12.49
CA PRO A 366 -13.13 13.70 -13.62
C PRO A 366 -11.82 12.97 -13.31
N ALA A 367 -10.90 13.62 -12.59
CA ALA A 367 -9.63 13.02 -12.22
C ALA A 367 -9.80 11.90 -11.20
N GLY A 368 -10.55 12.12 -10.11
CA GLY A 368 -10.74 11.10 -9.09
C GLY A 368 -11.61 9.92 -9.57
N ALA A 369 -12.61 10.18 -10.43
CA ALA A 369 -13.38 9.12 -11.08
C ALA A 369 -12.48 8.23 -11.96
N PHE A 370 -11.56 8.82 -12.73
CA PHE A 370 -10.57 8.07 -13.52
C PHE A 370 -9.63 7.25 -12.63
N MET A 371 -9.17 7.80 -11.51
CA MET A 371 -8.33 7.06 -10.55
C MET A 371 -9.03 5.80 -10.05
N VAL A 372 -10.28 5.93 -9.62
CA VAL A 372 -11.06 4.84 -9.02
C VAL A 372 -11.52 3.83 -10.05
N ALA A 373 -11.91 4.27 -11.25
CA ALA A 373 -12.45 3.40 -12.27
C ALA A 373 -11.38 2.70 -13.12
N CYS A 374 -10.13 3.19 -13.11
CA CYS A 374 -9.12 2.72 -14.05
C CYS A 374 -7.69 2.75 -13.50
N ALA A 375 -7.17 3.91 -13.09
CA ALA A 375 -5.72 4.05 -12.87
C ALA A 375 -5.19 3.15 -11.73
N LEU A 376 -5.96 2.97 -10.66
CA LEU A 376 -5.59 2.08 -9.56
C LEU A 376 -5.47 0.62 -10.00
N ASP A 377 -6.39 0.17 -10.84
CA ASP A 377 -6.39 -1.20 -11.34
C ASP A 377 -5.29 -1.40 -12.39
N LEU A 378 -5.03 -0.39 -13.22
CA LEU A 378 -3.98 -0.41 -14.24
C LEU A 378 -2.58 -0.42 -13.62
N ALA A 379 -2.34 0.34 -12.55
CA ALA A 379 -1.08 0.36 -11.82
C ALA A 379 -0.73 -1.01 -11.20
N GLN A 380 -1.75 -1.82 -10.90
CA GLN A 380 -1.60 -3.15 -10.31
C GLN A 380 -1.72 -4.28 -11.34
N ASP A 381 -1.69 -3.95 -12.63
CA ASP A 381 -1.88 -4.87 -13.75
C ASP A 381 -3.13 -5.77 -13.59
N ARG A 382 -4.23 -5.19 -13.08
CA ARG A 382 -5.43 -5.97 -12.81
C ARG A 382 -6.17 -6.32 -14.10
N PRO A 383 -6.73 -7.54 -14.19
CA PRO A 383 -7.60 -7.96 -15.27
C PRO A 383 -8.75 -6.95 -15.50
N GLY A 384 -8.99 -6.60 -16.77
CA GLY A 384 -10.04 -5.65 -17.15
C GLY A 384 -9.63 -4.18 -17.12
N ALA A 385 -8.47 -3.82 -16.56
CA ALA A 385 -7.99 -2.44 -16.53
C ALA A 385 -7.84 -1.84 -17.95
N ALA A 386 -7.32 -2.60 -18.91
CA ALA A 386 -7.23 -2.17 -20.31
C ALA A 386 -8.61 -1.91 -20.96
N GLN A 387 -9.63 -2.68 -20.58
CA GLN A 387 -10.99 -2.45 -21.07
C GLN A 387 -11.63 -1.25 -20.38
N ALA A 388 -11.42 -1.06 -19.08
CA ALA A 388 -11.84 0.13 -18.35
C ALA A 388 -11.22 1.38 -19.00
N LEU A 389 -9.91 1.37 -19.25
CA LEU A 389 -9.16 2.43 -19.92
C LEU A 389 -9.77 2.79 -21.28
N ALA A 390 -10.20 1.78 -22.06
CA ALA A 390 -10.84 2.00 -23.35
C ALA A 390 -12.18 2.77 -23.23
N THR A 391 -12.88 2.67 -22.10
CA THR A 391 -14.23 3.27 -21.91
C THR A 391 -14.26 4.61 -21.19
N VAL A 392 -13.29 4.89 -20.32
CA VAL A 392 -13.24 6.13 -19.51
C VAL A 392 -12.94 7.37 -20.36
N ASP A 393 -13.38 8.56 -19.92
CA ASP A 393 -13.05 9.81 -20.62
C ASP A 393 -11.67 10.31 -20.18
N THR A 394 -10.63 9.93 -20.92
CA THR A 394 -9.23 10.30 -20.60
C THR A 394 -8.96 11.79 -20.81
N GLU A 395 -9.67 12.46 -21.73
CA GLU A 395 -9.51 13.90 -21.96
C GLU A 395 -10.07 14.69 -20.77
N ALA A 396 -11.26 14.32 -20.29
CA ALA A 396 -11.83 14.92 -19.08
C ALA A 396 -10.97 14.63 -17.84
N ALA A 397 -10.42 13.41 -17.71
CA ALA A 397 -9.54 13.03 -16.62
C ALA A 397 -8.24 13.86 -16.62
N ALA A 398 -7.57 13.98 -17.77
CA ALA A 398 -6.35 14.78 -17.93
C ALA A 398 -6.62 16.26 -17.60
N ALA A 399 -7.73 16.82 -18.11
CA ALA A 399 -8.12 18.20 -17.82
C ALA A 399 -8.44 18.40 -16.33
N GLY A 400 -9.11 17.44 -15.69
CA GLY A 400 -9.39 17.46 -14.25
C GLY A 400 -8.11 17.41 -13.41
N TRP A 401 -7.13 16.61 -13.83
CA TRP A 401 -5.82 16.52 -13.18
C TRP A 401 -5.04 17.84 -13.33
N LEU A 402 -5.00 18.43 -14.53
CA LEU A 402 -4.35 19.72 -14.76
C LEU A 402 -4.98 20.86 -13.96
N ALA A 403 -6.27 20.79 -13.64
CA ALA A 403 -6.93 21.78 -12.79
C ALA A 403 -6.36 21.84 -11.37
N VAL A 404 -5.68 20.77 -10.91
CA VAL A 404 -4.99 20.72 -9.62
C VAL A 404 -3.78 21.65 -9.59
N VAL A 405 -3.06 21.80 -10.70
CA VAL A 405 -1.83 22.59 -10.79
C VAL A 405 -2.04 24.03 -10.29
N PRO A 406 -2.95 24.85 -10.87
CA PRO A 406 -3.15 26.22 -10.38
C PRO A 406 -3.71 26.28 -8.95
N ALA A 407 -4.51 25.29 -8.53
CA ALA A 407 -5.02 25.21 -7.17
C ALA A 407 -3.90 24.97 -6.16
N LEU A 408 -2.95 24.09 -6.47
CA LEU A 408 -1.78 23.79 -5.66
C LEU A 408 -0.78 24.94 -5.65
N THR A 409 -0.51 25.55 -6.82
CA THR A 409 0.39 26.71 -6.94
C THR A 409 -0.07 27.87 -6.05
N ALA A 410 -1.38 28.08 -5.90
CA ALA A 410 -1.92 29.11 -5.00
C ALA A 410 -1.62 28.88 -3.51
N ARG A 411 -1.16 27.68 -3.12
CA ARG A 411 -0.86 27.28 -1.73
C ARG A 411 0.63 27.34 -1.38
N LEU A 412 1.48 27.67 -2.36
CA LEU A 412 2.91 27.72 -2.17
C LEU A 412 3.35 29.05 -1.53
N ASP A 413 4.30 28.96 -0.61
CA ASP A 413 5.09 30.06 -0.05
C ASP A 413 6.52 29.88 -0.57
N GLN A 414 6.77 30.41 -1.76
CA GLN A 414 8.07 30.32 -2.42
C GLN A 414 9.10 31.09 -1.60
N ARG A 415 10.12 30.39 -1.12
CA ARG A 415 11.23 30.96 -0.40
C ARG A 415 12.20 31.58 -1.40
N SER A 416 12.31 32.90 -1.30
CA SER A 416 13.08 33.77 -2.18
C SER A 416 14.56 33.62 -1.99
#